data_AF-A0A7N5ZXN2-F1
#
_entry.id   AF-A0A7N5ZXN2-F1
#
_cell.length_a   1.000
_cell.length_b   1.000
_cell.length_c   1.000
_cell.angle_alpha   90.00
_cell.angle_beta   90.00
_cell.angle_gamma   90.00
#
_symmetry.space_group_name_H-M   'P 1'
#
loop_
_entity.id
_entity.type
_entity.pdbx_description
1 polymer ?
#
loop_
_entity_poly.entity_id
_entity_poly.type
_entity_poly.pdbx_seq_one_letter_code
_entity_poly.pdbx_strand_id
1 'polypeptide(L)'
;FLLDFNLCGLWHSDYFQKKVEPFLPCDTEYPGFMYDPSVREANMAVACLCSRMFVVQQIPDSNLVLVVTQADCDCSRQYGAILLEPKEIKYILPNNQIASLKCNRMKSQKVRRRPQSCHSYHPKENAKDCGGASTISLSFYLFSSSLLISLILHRWT
;
A
#
# COMPACT_ATOMS: atom_id res chain seq x y z
N PHE A 1 12.28 7.87 -10.29
CA PHE A 1 11.08 8.59 -10.73
C PHE A 1 11.38 9.16 -12.10
N LEU A 2 10.80 8.57 -13.15
CA LEU A 2 10.91 9.05 -14.52
C LEU A 2 9.70 9.94 -14.77
N LEU A 3 9.93 11.22 -15.02
CA LEU A 3 8.91 12.16 -15.46
C LEU A 3 8.90 12.11 -16.99
N ASP A 4 7.95 11.38 -17.56
CA ASP A 4 7.68 11.42 -18.99
C ASP A 4 6.89 12.70 -19.31
N PHE A 5 7.57 13.69 -19.89
CA PHE A 5 6.93 14.86 -20.45
C PHE A 5 6.63 14.61 -21.93
N ASN A 6 5.40 14.20 -22.24
CA ASN A 6 4.92 14.07 -23.61
C ASN A 6 4.46 15.44 -24.14
N LEU A 7 5.36 16.19 -24.78
CA LEU A 7 5.04 17.48 -25.40
C LEU A 7 4.07 17.39 -26.60
N CYS A 8 3.87 16.20 -27.18
CA CYS A 8 2.96 16.02 -28.32
C CYS A 8 1.47 16.01 -27.91
N GLY A 9 1.16 15.94 -26.61
CA GLY A 9 -0.22 16.01 -26.11
C GLY A 9 -0.84 17.42 -26.09
N LEU A 10 -0.06 18.47 -26.36
CA LEU A 10 -0.56 19.85 -26.25
C LEU A 10 -1.49 20.28 -27.40
N TRP A 11 -1.57 19.51 -28.49
CA TRP A 11 -2.23 19.93 -29.73
C TRP A 11 -3.29 18.95 -30.28
N HIS A 12 -3.57 17.84 -29.59
CA HIS A 12 -4.66 16.92 -29.96
C HIS A 12 -5.52 16.62 -28.73
N SER A 13 -6.72 17.21 -28.72
CA SER A 13 -7.69 17.16 -27.62
C SER A 13 -8.40 15.80 -27.45
N ASP A 14 -8.18 14.81 -28.32
CA ASP A 14 -9.04 13.62 -28.38
C ASP A 14 -8.27 12.29 -28.45
N TYR A 15 -7.35 12.07 -27.51
CA TYR A 15 -7.00 10.70 -27.12
C TYR A 15 -7.40 10.50 -25.67
N PHE A 16 -8.54 9.82 -25.47
CA PHE A 16 -8.84 9.16 -24.21
C PHE A 16 -7.74 8.13 -23.93
N GLN A 17 -6.64 8.56 -23.35
CA GLN A 17 -5.75 7.67 -22.62
C GLN A 17 -6.62 7.03 -21.56
N LYS A 18 -6.93 5.73 -21.71
CA LYS A 18 -7.34 4.90 -20.59
C LYS A 18 -6.30 5.15 -19.52
N LYS A 19 -6.69 5.91 -18.50
CA LYS A 19 -5.88 6.25 -17.35
C LYS A 19 -5.59 4.90 -16.69
N VAL A 20 -4.46 4.29 -17.05
CA VAL A 20 -3.96 3.12 -16.36
C VAL A 20 -3.71 3.63 -14.95
N GLU A 21 -4.61 3.30 -14.04
CA GLU A 21 -4.38 3.61 -12.64
C GLU A 21 -3.08 2.90 -12.27
N PRO A 22 -2.03 3.66 -11.89
CA PRO A 22 -0.79 3.04 -11.51
C PRO A 22 -1.08 2.11 -10.33
N PHE A 23 -0.59 0.88 -10.36
CA PHE A 23 -0.67 0.01 -9.20
C PHE A 23 0.07 0.68 -8.04
N LEU A 24 -0.68 1.12 -7.02
CA LEU A 24 -0.09 1.63 -5.80
C LEU A 24 0.35 0.45 -4.92
N PRO A 25 1.48 0.57 -4.20
CA PRO A 25 1.86 -0.43 -3.22
C PRO A 25 0.82 -0.48 -2.08
N CYS A 26 0.37 -1.68 -1.74
CA CYS A 26 -0.54 -1.93 -0.62
C CYS A 26 0.02 -3.03 0.29
N ASP A 27 -0.41 -3.03 1.55
CA ASP A 27 -0.06 -4.10 2.48
C ASP A 27 -1.00 -5.28 2.27
N THR A 28 -0.44 -6.49 2.23
CA THR A 28 -1.19 -7.74 2.08
C THR A 28 -1.00 -8.65 3.28
N GLU A 29 -2.05 -9.36 3.64
CA GLU A 29 -2.01 -10.46 4.60
C GLU A 29 -2.11 -11.81 3.87
N TYR A 30 -1.38 -12.79 4.40
CA TYR A 30 -1.38 -14.17 3.90
C TYR A 30 -1.78 -15.11 5.04
N PRO A 31 -2.73 -16.02 4.82
CA PRO A 31 -3.02 -17.05 5.81
C PRO A 31 -1.83 -18.01 5.91
N GLY A 32 -1.29 -18.18 7.11
CA GLY A 32 -0.22 -19.13 7.42
C GLY A 32 -0.76 -20.28 8.25
N PHE A 33 -0.39 -21.52 7.90
CA PHE A 33 -0.75 -22.73 8.65
C PHE A 33 0.51 -23.43 9.13
N MET A 34 0.50 -23.86 10.39
CA MET A 34 1.55 -24.67 10.99
C MET A 34 0.88 -25.81 11.75
N TYR A 35 1.39 -27.03 11.58
CA TYR A 35 0.92 -28.17 12.38
C TYR A 35 1.64 -28.17 13.73
N ASP A 36 0.96 -28.71 14.76
CA ASP A 36 1.52 -28.86 16.10
C ASP A 36 2.29 -30.20 16.19
N PRO A 37 3.63 -30.18 16.39
CA PRO A 37 4.45 -31.39 16.41
C PRO A 37 4.26 -32.24 17.68
N SER A 38 3.57 -31.73 18.71
CA SER A 38 3.25 -32.52 19.90
C SER A 38 2.25 -33.65 19.62
N VAL A 39 1.45 -33.49 18.56
CA VAL A 39 0.42 -34.45 18.14
C VAL A 39 0.99 -35.37 17.07
N ARG A 40 1.45 -36.56 17.47
CA ARG A 40 2.02 -37.56 16.55
C ARG A 40 0.98 -38.24 15.67
N GLU A 41 -0.18 -38.50 16.27
CA GLU A 41 -1.32 -39.13 15.62
C GLU A 41 -2.61 -38.55 16.19
N ALA A 42 -3.55 -38.21 15.32
CA ALA A 42 -4.88 -37.76 15.70
C ALA A 42 -5.95 -38.42 14.84
N ASN A 43 -6.95 -38.97 15.50
CA ASN A 43 -8.20 -39.39 14.88
C ASN A 43 -9.17 -38.22 14.95
N MET A 44 -9.70 -37.81 13.81
CA MET A 44 -10.56 -36.65 13.73
C MET A 44 -11.71 -36.92 12.76
N ALA A 45 -12.85 -36.29 13.02
CA ALA A 45 -14.05 -36.47 12.24
C ALA A 45 -14.65 -35.10 11.95
N VAL A 46 -14.99 -34.88 10.68
CA VAL A 46 -15.70 -33.69 10.22
C VAL A 46 -17.15 -34.10 9.97
N ALA A 47 -18.04 -33.48 10.72
CA ALA A 47 -19.48 -33.65 10.54
C ALA A 47 -19.93 -32.75 9.38
N CYS A 48 -20.26 -33.37 8.25
CA CYS A 48 -21.02 -32.75 7.19
C CYS A 48 -22.42 -33.41 7.09
N LEU A 49 -23.09 -33.40 5.94
CA LEU A 49 -24.34 -34.17 5.74
C LEU A 49 -24.17 -35.69 6.02
N CYS A 50 -22.91 -36.14 6.07
CA CYS A 50 -22.46 -37.43 6.56
C CYS A 50 -21.33 -37.20 7.61
N SER A 51 -20.88 -38.25 8.30
CA SER A 51 -19.64 -38.19 9.07
C SER A 51 -18.45 -38.60 8.18
N ARG A 52 -17.44 -37.74 8.05
CA ARG A 52 -16.18 -38.09 7.36
C ARG A 52 -15.03 -38.17 8.35
N MET A 53 -14.49 -39.36 8.51
CA MET A 53 -13.37 -39.63 9.40
C MET A 53 -12.03 -39.48 8.68
N PHE A 54 -11.02 -39.04 9.42
CA PHE A 54 -9.66 -38.98 8.95
C PHE A 54 -8.67 -39.25 10.09
N VAL A 55 -7.57 -39.89 9.71
CA VAL A 55 -6.42 -40.15 10.58
C VAL A 55 -5.27 -39.31 10.07
N VAL A 56 -4.68 -38.54 10.97
CA VAL A 56 -3.55 -37.66 10.68
C VAL A 56 -2.35 -38.19 11.43
N GLN A 57 -1.26 -38.47 10.73
CA GLN A 57 -0.03 -39.01 11.32
C GLN A 57 1.19 -38.24 10.83
N GLN A 58 2.07 -37.85 11.74
CA GLN A 58 3.34 -37.23 11.38
C GLN A 58 4.30 -38.28 10.81
N ILE A 59 5.00 -37.94 9.72
CA ILE A 59 6.08 -38.78 9.19
C ILE A 59 7.37 -38.45 9.98
N PRO A 60 8.02 -39.44 10.62
CA PRO A 60 9.20 -39.22 11.44
C PRO A 60 10.32 -38.56 10.63
N ASP A 61 11.13 -37.75 11.32
CA ASP A 61 12.29 -37.04 10.75
C ASP A 61 11.97 -36.15 9.53
N SER A 62 10.73 -35.65 9.44
CA SER A 62 10.28 -34.78 8.35
C SER A 62 9.26 -33.73 8.79
N ASN A 63 8.99 -32.77 7.92
CA ASN A 63 7.89 -31.80 8.05
C ASN A 63 6.59 -32.29 7.38
N LEU A 64 6.54 -33.54 6.94
CA LEU A 64 5.41 -34.11 6.22
C LEU A 64 4.40 -34.74 7.17
N VAL A 65 3.14 -34.72 6.75
CA VAL A 65 2.01 -35.30 7.48
C VAL A 65 1.23 -36.18 6.51
N LEU A 66 0.98 -37.43 6.91
CA LEU A 66 0.12 -38.36 6.20
C LEU A 66 -1.32 -38.18 6.68
N VAL A 67 -2.24 -37.95 5.74
CA VAL A 67 -3.67 -37.85 6.02
C VAL A 67 -4.39 -38.96 5.28
N VAL A 68 -5.03 -39.86 6.04
CA VAL A 68 -5.86 -40.95 5.51
C VAL A 68 -7.32 -40.58 5.73
N THR A 69 -8.14 -40.64 4.68
CA THR A 69 -9.56 -40.27 4.74
C THR A 69 -10.43 -41.33 4.07
N GLN A 70 -11.67 -41.45 4.55
CA GLN A 70 -12.71 -42.23 3.87
C GLN A 70 -13.17 -41.47 2.60
N ALA A 71 -13.44 -42.22 1.53
CA ALA A 71 -13.89 -41.70 0.24
C ALA A 71 -15.42 -41.68 0.10
N ASP A 72 -16.15 -42.18 1.10
CA ASP A 72 -17.57 -42.50 1.01
C ASP A 72 -18.48 -41.26 1.08
N CYS A 73 -17.89 -40.05 1.23
CA CYS A 73 -18.66 -38.84 1.35
C CYS A 73 -17.96 -37.58 0.84
N ASP A 74 -18.72 -36.78 0.09
CA ASP A 74 -18.30 -35.48 -0.44
C ASP A 74 -18.78 -34.32 0.44
N CYS A 75 -17.85 -33.72 1.21
CA CYS A 75 -18.12 -32.56 2.04
C CYS A 75 -17.77 -31.22 1.34
N SER A 76 -17.43 -31.22 0.04
CA SER A 76 -16.97 -30.02 -0.68
C SER A 76 -18.02 -28.92 -0.78
N ARG A 77 -19.31 -29.25 -0.65
CA ARG A 77 -20.41 -28.27 -0.63
C ARG A 77 -20.46 -27.45 0.67
N GLN A 78 -20.02 -28.03 1.79
CA GLN A 78 -20.11 -27.38 3.10
C GLN A 78 -18.81 -26.67 3.48
N TYR A 79 -17.67 -27.22 3.07
CA TYR A 79 -16.36 -26.63 3.29
C TYR A 79 -15.78 -26.17 1.95
N GLY A 80 -15.68 -24.85 1.78
CA GLY A 80 -15.06 -24.26 0.59
C GLY A 80 -13.54 -24.45 0.57
N ALA A 81 -12.94 -24.21 -0.59
CA ALA A 81 -11.49 -24.27 -0.74
C ALA A 81 -10.79 -23.25 0.16
N ILE A 82 -9.75 -23.69 0.87
CA ILE A 82 -8.87 -22.82 1.63
C ILE A 82 -7.82 -22.27 0.66
N LEU A 83 -7.96 -21.00 0.28
CA LEU A 83 -7.04 -20.32 -0.62
C LEU A 83 -5.89 -19.67 0.16
N LEU A 84 -4.67 -19.77 -0.38
CA LEU A 84 -3.47 -19.11 0.14
C LEU A 84 -3.20 -17.75 -0.52
N GLU A 85 -4.24 -17.17 -1.12
CA GLU A 85 -4.11 -15.93 -1.89
C GLU A 85 -3.91 -14.71 -0.98
N PRO A 86 -3.08 -13.73 -1.42
CA PRO A 86 -2.92 -12.48 -0.70
C PRO A 86 -4.24 -11.73 -0.60
N LYS A 87 -4.58 -11.28 0.60
CA LYS A 87 -5.69 -10.35 0.82
C LYS A 87 -5.14 -8.98 1.14
N GLU A 88 -5.61 -7.97 0.42
CA GLU A 88 -5.25 -6.59 0.71
C GLU A 88 -5.83 -6.15 2.05
N ILE A 89 -4.97 -5.60 2.91
CA ILE A 89 -5.38 -5.05 4.20
C ILE A 89 -6.03 -3.70 3.95
N LYS A 90 -7.37 -3.66 3.96
CA LYS A 90 -8.12 -2.41 3.87
C LYS A 90 -8.08 -1.71 5.22
N TYR A 91 -7.25 -0.67 5.31
CA TYR A 91 -7.18 0.21 6.48
C TYR A 91 -8.46 0.99 6.75
N ILE A 92 -9.37 1.06 5.77
CA ILE A 92 -10.67 1.73 5.85
C ILE A 92 -11.78 0.67 5.87
N LEU A 93 -12.20 0.21 7.05
CA LEU A 93 -13.36 -0.68 7.19
C LEU A 93 -14.67 0.15 7.30
N PRO A 94 -15.79 -0.31 6.70
CA PRO A 94 -17.07 0.42 6.60
C PRO A 94 -17.82 0.64 7.93
N ASN A 95 -17.23 0.25 9.06
CA ASN A 95 -17.79 0.25 10.41
C ASN A 95 -16.93 1.05 11.42
N ASN A 96 -16.22 2.08 10.95
CA ASN A 96 -15.52 3.05 11.80
C ASN A 96 -14.32 2.50 12.62
N GLN A 97 -13.74 1.36 12.22
CA GLN A 97 -12.51 0.79 12.82
C GLN A 97 -11.21 1.30 12.16
N ILE A 98 -11.30 2.41 11.42
CA ILE A 98 -10.32 2.90 10.44
C ILE A 98 -9.04 3.45 11.09
N ALA A 99 -9.10 3.79 12.37
CA ALA A 99 -7.92 4.17 13.15
C ALA A 99 -7.22 2.98 13.82
N SER A 100 -7.80 1.78 13.83
CA SER A 100 -7.43 0.76 14.82
C SER A 100 -6.05 0.13 14.57
N LEU A 101 -5.72 -0.37 13.37
CA LEU A 101 -4.45 -1.10 13.17
C LEU A 101 -3.21 -0.20 13.28
N LYS A 102 -3.24 0.97 12.66
CA LYS A 102 -2.12 1.94 12.74
C LYS A 102 -1.97 2.48 14.17
N CYS A 103 -3.06 2.83 14.85
CA CYS A 103 -3.00 3.27 16.25
C CYS A 103 -2.58 2.14 17.20
N ASN A 104 -3.07 0.92 17.01
CA ASN A 104 -2.63 -0.26 17.77
C ASN A 104 -1.13 -0.52 17.57
N ARG A 105 -0.62 -0.35 16.35
CA ARG A 105 0.82 -0.46 16.05
C ARG A 105 1.64 0.68 16.66
N MET A 106 1.09 1.89 16.74
CA MET A 106 1.73 3.01 17.46
C MET A 106 1.72 2.78 18.98
N LYS A 107 0.74 2.07 19.52
CA LYS A 107 0.69 1.68 20.94
C LYS A 107 1.71 0.59 21.27
N SER A 108 1.98 -0.32 20.34
CA SER A 108 2.95 -1.41 20.47
C SER A 108 4.35 -1.08 19.95
N GLN A 109 4.75 0.21 19.95
CA GLN A 109 6.04 0.66 19.42
C GLN A 109 7.19 -0.26 19.82
N LYS A 110 7.85 -0.86 18.82
CA LYS A 110 9.10 -1.61 19.01
C LYS A 110 10.12 -0.71 19.70
N VAL A 111 10.84 -1.23 20.70
CA VAL A 111 11.92 -0.48 21.36
C VAL A 111 12.96 -0.08 20.32
N ARG A 112 13.23 1.23 20.20
CA ARG A 112 14.28 1.78 19.35
C ARG A 112 15.31 2.45 20.23
N ARG A 113 16.59 2.14 20.02
CA ARG A 113 17.68 2.82 20.69
C ARG A 113 17.90 4.18 20.02
N ARG A 114 17.87 5.27 20.80
CA ARG A 114 18.26 6.58 20.28
C ARG A 114 19.78 6.64 20.05
N PRO A 115 20.26 7.46 19.09
CA PRO A 115 21.67 7.78 18.97
C PRO A 115 22.23 8.31 20.30
N GLN A 116 23.52 8.10 20.55
CA GLN A 116 24.18 8.54 21.79
C GLN A 116 24.30 10.07 21.88
N SER A 117 24.45 10.77 20.76
CA SER A 117 24.47 12.22 20.69
C SER A 117 23.62 12.73 19.52
N CYS A 118 23.15 13.96 19.64
CA CYS A 118 22.46 14.72 18.61
C CYS A 118 23.16 16.07 18.47
N HIS A 119 23.77 16.34 17.32
CA HIS A 119 24.46 17.61 17.04
C HIS A 119 23.62 18.40 16.05
N SER A 120 22.60 19.10 16.55
CA SER A 120 21.64 19.84 15.71
C SER A 120 22.15 21.21 15.25
N TYR A 121 23.25 21.70 15.82
CA TYR A 121 23.80 23.02 15.54
C TYR A 121 25.32 22.97 15.47
N HIS A 122 25.89 23.70 14.51
CA HIS A 122 27.33 23.90 14.41
C HIS A 122 27.69 25.39 14.59
N PRO A 123 28.69 25.77 15.41
CA PRO A 123 29.01 27.18 15.67
C PRO A 123 29.42 28.00 14.44
N LYS A 124 29.90 27.34 13.38
CA LYS A 124 30.23 27.96 12.09
C LYS A 124 29.09 27.94 11.09
N GLU A 125 27.91 27.46 11.48
CA GLU A 125 26.72 27.47 10.62
C GLU A 125 26.16 28.88 10.54
N ASN A 126 25.98 29.39 9.31
CA ASN A 126 25.37 30.69 9.08
C ASN A 126 23.85 30.55 8.89
N ALA A 127 23.09 30.67 9.98
CA ALA A 127 21.62 30.62 9.94
C ALA A 127 20.96 31.89 9.37
N LYS A 128 21.74 32.88 8.93
CA LYS A 128 21.23 34.15 8.38
C LYS A 128 21.12 34.15 6.86
N ASP A 129 21.72 33.17 6.20
CA ASP A 129 21.59 32.98 4.75
C ASP A 129 20.22 32.34 4.46
N CYS A 130 19.16 33.12 4.64
CA CYS A 130 17.87 32.76 4.08
C CYS A 130 17.94 32.98 2.57
N GLY A 131 17.56 31.97 1.79
CA GLY A 131 17.43 32.11 0.34
C GLY A 131 16.40 33.17 0.02
N GLY A 132 16.84 34.42 -0.15
CA GLY A 132 15.99 35.53 -0.54
C GLY A 132 15.44 35.22 -1.92
N ALA A 133 14.16 34.83 -1.98
CA ALA A 133 13.47 34.78 -3.26
C ALA A 133 13.56 36.19 -3.86
N SER A 134 14.02 36.29 -5.11
CA SER A 134 13.93 37.53 -5.86
C SER A 134 12.48 37.96 -5.84
N THR A 135 12.19 39.12 -5.28
CA THR A 135 10.87 39.73 -5.43
C THR A 135 10.61 39.84 -6.93
N ILE A 136 9.50 39.26 -7.40
CA ILE A 136 9.11 39.39 -8.81
C ILE A 136 8.73 40.87 -8.99
N SER A 137 9.68 41.67 -9.44
CA SER A 137 9.46 43.08 -9.75
C SER A 137 8.84 43.18 -11.13
N LEU A 138 7.64 43.75 -11.21
CA LEU A 138 6.96 44.00 -12.47
C LEU A 138 7.69 45.15 -13.17
N SER A 139 8.33 44.86 -14.31
CA SER A 139 9.03 45.89 -15.06
C SER A 139 8.04 46.94 -15.55
N PHE A 140 8.13 48.16 -15.01
CA PHE A 140 7.28 49.31 -15.37
C PHE A 140 7.32 49.62 -16.87
N TYR A 141 8.46 49.37 -17.52
CA TYR A 141 8.61 49.57 -18.96
C TYR A 141 7.81 48.56 -19.78
N LEU A 142 7.77 47.29 -19.37
CA LEU A 142 7.00 46.25 -20.06
C LEU A 142 5.50 46.43 -19.82
N PHE A 143 5.12 46.83 -18.61
CA PHE A 143 3.72 47.11 -18.29
C PHE A 143 3.21 48.34 -19.06
N SER A 144 3.97 49.43 -19.08
CA SER A 144 3.59 50.65 -19.81
C SER A 144 3.59 50.45 -21.33
N SER A 145 4.54 49.70 -21.89
CA SER A 145 4.53 49.39 -23.32
C SER A 145 3.33 48.53 -23.71
N SER A 146 2.98 47.52 -22.90
CA SER A 146 1.79 46.71 -23.14
C SER A 146 0.50 47.52 -23.12
N LEU A 147 0.33 48.43 -22.13
CA LEU A 147 -0.81 49.33 -22.05
C LEU A 147 -0.87 50.29 -23.25
N LEU A 148 0.27 50.85 -23.68
CA LEU A 148 0.32 51.71 -24.87
C LEU A 148 -0.06 50.93 -26.13
N ILE A 149 0.43 49.70 -26.30
CA ILE A 149 0.08 48.85 -27.45
C ILE A 149 -1.42 48.52 -27.43
N SER A 150 -1.98 48.18 -26.27
CA SER A 150 -3.43 47.95 -26.13
C SER A 150 -4.26 49.19 -26.44
N LEU A 151 -3.84 50.38 -26.01
CA LEU A 151 -4.52 51.64 -26.31
C LEU A 151 -4.42 52.02 -27.79
N ILE A 152 -3.28 51.75 -28.43
CA ILE A 152 -3.12 51.97 -29.86
C ILE A 152 -4.01 51.00 -30.63
N LEU A 153 -3.99 49.70 -30.30
CA LEU A 153 -4.84 48.70 -30.95
C LEU A 153 -6.33 49.01 -30.77
N HIS A 154 -6.77 49.44 -29.58
CA HIS A 154 -8.15 49.86 -29.34
C HIS A 154 -8.56 51.12 -30.12
N ARG A 155 -7.62 52.00 -30.48
CA ARG A 155 -7.93 53.16 -31.35
C ARG A 155 -7.96 52.81 -32.83
N TRP A 156 -7.45 51.63 -33.20
CA TRP A 156 -7.35 51.16 -34.58
C TRP A 156 -8.44 50.12 -34.96
N THR A 157 -9.23 49.67 -33.98
CA THR A 157 -10.53 48.99 -34.17
C THR A 157 -11.66 49.99 -34.00
#